data_AF-A0A5R8Y674-F1
#
_entry.id   AF-A0A5R8Y674-F1
#
_cell.length_a   1.000
_cell.length_b   1.000
_cell.length_c   1.000
_cell.angle_alpha   90.00
_cell.angle_beta   90.00
_cell.angle_gamma   90.00
#
_symmetry.space_group_name_H-M   'P 1'
#
loop_
_entity.id
_entity.type
_entity.pdbx_description
1 polymer ?
#
loop_
_entity_poly.entity_id
_entity_poly.type
_entity_poly.pdbx_seq_one_letter_code
_entity_poly.pdbx_strand_id
1 'polypeptide(L)' 'MTQFQAYINGYQGNQGEIAAALNISQPYLSLLFAGKKRPSLDLAVRIESWSGGAVPVASWVTGTRSDA' A
#
# COMPACT_ATOMS: atom_id res chain seq x y z
N MET A 1 11.21 5.39 -1.21
CA MET A 1 9.90 5.63 -0.58
C MET A 1 8.82 5.16 -1.53
N THR A 2 7.91 4.30 -1.09
CA THR A 2 6.76 3.86 -1.91
C THR A 2 5.67 4.96 -1.89
N GLN A 3 4.84 5.02 -2.92
CA GLN A 3 3.73 5.98 -2.98
C GLN A 3 2.75 5.81 -1.81
N PHE A 4 2.55 4.56 -1.37
CA PHE A 4 1.77 4.25 -0.18
C PHE A 4 2.36 4.84 1.11
N GLN A 5 3.67 4.74 1.30
CA GLN A 5 4.35 5.33 2.46
C GLN A 5 4.21 6.86 2.47
N ALA A 6 4.32 7.51 1.32
CA ALA A 6 4.13 8.95 1.19
C ALA A 6 2.69 9.36 1.55
N TYR A 7 1.69 8.62 1.08
CA TYR A 7 0.28 8.87 1.41
C TYR A 7 0.01 8.74 2.92
N ILE A 8 0.51 7.67 3.55
CA ILE A 8 0.29 7.44 4.98
C ILE A 8 0.98 8.49 5.86
N ASN A 9 2.13 9.02 5.46
CA ASN A 9 2.79 10.09 6.21
C ASN A 9 1.94 11.38 6.32
N GLY A 10 1.02 11.60 5.37
CA GLY A 10 0.05 12.70 5.40
C GLY A 10 -1.32 12.31 5.97
N TYR A 11 -1.54 11.04 6.29
CA TYR A 11 -2.82 10.53 6.77
C TYR A 11 -2.96 10.76 8.27
N GLN A 12 -4.07 11.36 8.71
CA GLN A 12 -4.40 11.49 10.12
C GLN A 12 -5.00 10.16 10.63
N GLY A 13 -4.13 9.31 11.16
CA GLY A 13 -4.53 8.05 11.81
C GLY A 13 -3.31 7.22 12.20
N ASN A 14 -3.50 6.28 13.11
CA ASN A 14 -2.43 5.38 13.53
C ASN A 14 -2.38 4.10 12.67
N GLN A 15 -1.26 3.38 12.73
CA GLN A 15 -1.05 2.16 11.94
C GLN A 15 -2.09 1.06 12.24
N GLY A 16 -2.64 1.02 13.46
CA GLY A 16 -3.68 0.08 13.84
C GLY A 16 -5.01 0.35 13.15
N GLU A 17 -5.41 1.61 13.06
CA GLU A 17 -6.62 2.04 12.34
C GLU A 17 -6.53 1.72 10.86
N ILE A 18 -5.36 1.99 10.25
CA ILE A 18 -5.10 1.69 8.84
C ILE A 18 -5.14 0.17 8.61
N ALA A 19 -4.50 -0.61 9.48
CA ALA A 19 -4.48 -2.06 9.38
C ALA A 19 -5.90 -2.65 9.50
N ALA A 20 -6.72 -2.13 10.42
CA ALA A 20 -8.11 -2.52 10.59
C ALA A 20 -8.96 -2.16 9.36
N ALA A 21 -8.83 -0.93 8.84
CA ALA A 21 -9.55 -0.51 7.63
C ALA A 21 -9.19 -1.36 6.40
N LEU A 22 -7.93 -1.77 6.30
CA LEU A 22 -7.43 -2.64 5.25
C LEU A 22 -7.56 -4.13 5.59
N ASN A 23 -8.22 -4.51 6.70
CA ASN A 23 -8.40 -5.90 7.14
C ASN A 23 -7.11 -6.74 7.05
N ILE A 24 -6.00 -6.17 7.51
CA ILE A 24 -4.68 -6.82 7.56
C ILE A 24 -4.10 -6.69 8.97
N SER A 25 -3.06 -7.47 9.27
CA SER A 25 -2.36 -7.34 10.54
C SER A 25 -1.38 -6.16 10.52
N GLN A 26 -1.18 -5.50 11.68
CA GLN A 26 -0.19 -4.43 11.82
C GLN A 26 1.23 -4.87 11.41
N PRO A 27 1.72 -6.08 11.77
CA PRO A 27 3.04 -6.54 11.32
C PRO A 27 3.14 -6.62 9.79
N TYR A 28 2.06 -7.03 9.12
CA TYR A 28 2.02 -7.07 7.66
C TYR A 28 2.04 -5.66 7.06
N LEU A 29 1.28 -4.72 7.63
CA LEU A 29 1.33 -3.31 7.23
C LEU A 29 2.74 -2.72 7.37
N SER A 30 3.43 -3.00 8.47
CA SER A 30 4.84 -2.58 8.67
C SER A 30 5.79 -3.14 7.62
N LEU A 31 5.57 -4.38 7.15
CA LEU A 31 6.35 -4.97 6.06
C LEU A 31 6.08 -4.28 4.72
N LEU A 32 4.83 -3.86 4.46
CA LEU A 32 4.48 -3.06 3.27
C LEU A 32 5.17 -1.68 3.30
N PHE A 33 5.17 -1.01 4.45
CA PHE A 33 5.85 0.29 4.61
C PHE A 33 7.37 0.20 4.46
N ALA A 34 7.98 -0.87 4.98
CA ALA A 34 9.40 -1.12 4.80
C ALA A 34 9.76 -1.55 3.37
N GLY A 35 8.77 -1.74 2.47
CA GLY A 35 8.98 -2.26 1.12
C GLY A 35 9.44 -3.72 1.08
N LYS A 36 9.40 -4.43 2.23
CA LYS A 36 9.82 -5.83 2.36
C LYS A 36 8.78 -6.81 1.82
N LYS A 37 7.53 -6.36 1.71
CA LYS A 37 6.45 -7.10 1.06
C LYS A 37 5.71 -6.22 0.07
N ARG A 38 5.15 -6.86 -0.95
CA ARG A 38 4.17 -6.28 -1.85
C ARG A 38 2.77 -6.79 -1.48
N PRO A 39 1.74 -5.95 -1.57
CA PRO A 39 0.37 -6.40 -1.40
C PRO A 39 -0.01 -7.33 -2.56
N SER A 40 -0.92 -8.26 -2.32
CA SER A 40 -1.61 -8.97 -3.40
C SER A 40 -2.43 -7.98 -4.23
N LEU A 41 -2.82 -8.35 -5.46
CA LEU A 41 -3.64 -7.50 -6.33
C LEU A 41 -4.94 -7.06 -5.63
N ASP A 42 -5.63 -7.99 -4.98
CA ASP A 42 -6.83 -7.69 -4.16
C ASP A 42 -6.57 -6.58 -3.13
N LEU A 43 -5.49 -6.74 -2.34
CA LEU A 43 -5.15 -5.75 -1.33
C LEU A 43 -4.72 -4.41 -1.96
N ALA A 44 -4.03 -4.42 -3.09
CA ALA A 44 -3.68 -3.20 -3.81
C ALA A 44 -4.94 -2.44 -4.27
N VAL A 45 -5.94 -3.14 -4.81
CA VAL A 45 -7.23 -2.54 -5.22
C VAL A 45 -7.97 -1.97 -4.01
N ARG A 46 -7.93 -2.66 -2.86
CA ARG A 46 -8.51 -2.17 -1.61
C ARG A 46 -7.81 -0.92 -1.08
N ILE A 47 -6.48 -0.88 -1.17
CA ILE A 47 -5.68 0.32 -0.81
C ILE A 47 -6.02 1.49 -1.75
N GLU A 48 -6.12 1.26 -3.05
CA GLU A 48 -6.51 2.29 -4.03
C GLU A 48 -7.90 2.86 -3.71
N SER A 49 -8.88 1.97 -3.46
CA SER A 49 -10.24 2.37 -3.08
C SER A 49 -10.27 3.14 -1.75
N TRP A 50 -9.57 2.65 -0.73
CA TRP A 50 -9.51 3.27 0.59
C TRP A 50 -8.80 4.63 0.58
N SER A 51 -7.80 4.79 -0.28
CA SER A 51 -7.07 6.05 -0.45
C SER A 51 -7.71 7.03 -1.45
N GLY A 52 -8.89 6.71 -1.99
CA GLY A 52 -9.54 7.54 -3.02
C GLY A 52 -8.70 7.70 -4.29
N GLY A 53 -7.88 6.70 -4.63
CA GLY A 53 -6.99 6.73 -5.80
C GLY A 53 -5.62 7.39 -5.57
N ALA A 54 -5.32 7.90 -4.37
CA ALA A 54 -4.02 8.50 -4.09
C ALA A 54 -2.85 7.49 -4.14
N VAL A 55 -3.16 6.21 -3.90
CA VAL A 55 -2.22 5.09 -4.00
C VAL A 55 -2.73 4.15 -5.09
N PRO A 56 -2.41 4.41 -6.36
CA PRO A 56 -2.91 3.61 -7.47
C PRO A 56 -2.30 2.22 -7.46
N VAL A 57 -3.05 1.20 -7.89
CA VAL A 57 -2.56 -0.19 -7.99
C VAL A 57 -1.28 -0.25 -8.83
N ALA A 58 -1.22 0.50 -9.92
CA ALA A 58 -0.08 0.57 -10.82
C ALA A 58 1.25 0.96 -10.12
N SER A 59 1.19 1.69 -8.99
CA SER A 59 2.38 2.04 -8.21
C SER A 59 3.11 0.84 -7.61
N TRP A 60 2.43 -0.30 -7.51
CA TRP A 60 2.97 -1.57 -7.01
C TRP A 60 3.41 -2.53 -8.12
N VAL A 61 3.06 -2.23 -9.38
CA VAL A 61 3.27 -3.09 -10.57
C VAL A 61 4.53 -2.67 -11.35
N THR A 62 5.33 -1.74 -10.84
CA THR A 62 6.61 -1.34 -11.45
C THR A 62 7.62 -2.48 -11.39
N GLY A 63 7.56 -3.36 -12.40
CA GLY A 63 8.38 -4.58 -12.48
C GLY A 63 8.31 -5.31 -13.82
N THR A 64 7.61 -4.79 -14.83
CA THR A 64 7.62 -5.33 -16.19
C THR A 64 7.73 -4.20 -17.21
N ARG A 65 8.91 -3.59 -17.29
CA ARG A 65 9.37 -3.07 -18.58
C ARG A 65 10.18 -4.19 -19.19
N SER A 66 9.64 -4.79 -20.26
CA SER A 66 10.33 -5.74 -21.10
C SER A 66 11.69 -5.17 -21.50
N ASP A 67 12.75 -5.88 -21.16
CA ASP A 67 14.02 -5.82 -21.89
C ASP A 67 13.72 -6.40 -23.28
N ALA A 68 14.02 -5.61 -24.31
CA ALA A 68 13.73 -5.87 -25.72
C ALA A 68 15.00 -6.32 -26.44
#